data_AF-A0A2P4YRJ1-F1
#
_entry.id   AF-A0A2P4YRJ1-F1
#
_cell.length_a   1.000
_cell.length_b   1.000
_cell.length_c   1.000
_cell.angle_alpha   90.00
_cell.angle_beta   90.00
_cell.angle_gamma   90.00
#
_symmetry.space_group_name_H-M   'P 1'
#
loop_
_entity.id
_entity.type
_entity.pdbx_description
1 polymer ?
#
loop_
_entity_poly.entity_id
_entity_poly.type
_entity_poly.pdbx_seq_one_letter_code
_entity_poly.pdbx_strand_id
1 'polypeptide(L)'
;MADLNMENHAGGFQQDQFMQAIERIAAGLSQQNAQIYQDFQSYLQGYHQQLQQQWQHQEEQRLAQQAQREYRVEGISMPTFHGRPQESVAEFIFRAKLFMRGKGINFEDPQQGSRIVAMLAANLRDGAASWYHAKIMVEEIAFHNITELETALTAEFVPPDQQFRLRSELRQCKQRGSVD
;
A
#
# COMPACT_ATOMS: atom_id res chain seq x y z
N MET A 1 94.85 -10.34 47.13
CA MET A 1 94.42 -10.13 45.73
C MET A 1 94.08 -11.50 45.17
N ALA A 2 92.80 -11.69 44.85
CA ALA A 2 92.30 -12.11 43.54
C ALA A 2 92.47 -13.61 43.24
N ASP A 3 91.34 -14.32 43.15
CA ASP A 3 90.98 -15.25 42.05
C ASP A 3 89.54 -15.76 42.32
N LEU A 4 88.54 -15.17 41.67
CA LEU A 4 87.95 -15.60 40.39
C LEU A 4 87.26 -16.97 40.50
N ASN A 5 86.01 -16.94 40.98
CA ASN A 5 85.03 -17.97 40.72
C ASN A 5 83.85 -17.30 39.97
N MET A 6 84.02 -17.15 38.65
CA MET A 6 82.99 -16.72 37.71
C MET A 6 82.82 -17.83 36.67
N GLU A 7 82.17 -18.92 37.05
CA GLU A 7 81.58 -19.85 36.09
C GLU A 7 80.10 -20.04 36.46
N ASN A 8 79.26 -20.15 35.42
CA ASN A 8 77.82 -20.42 35.44
C ASN A 8 76.84 -19.24 35.63
N HIS A 9 76.95 -18.16 34.85
CA HIS A 9 75.81 -17.23 34.65
C HIS A 9 75.36 -17.06 33.18
N ALA A 10 76.02 -17.71 32.22
CA ALA A 10 75.70 -17.55 30.79
C ALA A 10 74.55 -18.45 30.29
N GLY A 11 74.28 -19.59 30.94
CA GLY A 11 73.26 -20.55 30.50
C GLY A 11 71.81 -20.12 30.75
N GLY A 12 71.54 -19.39 31.84
CA GLY A 12 70.19 -18.92 32.19
C GLY A 12 69.68 -17.82 31.25
N PHE A 13 70.55 -16.89 30.86
CA PHE A 13 70.19 -15.75 29.99
C PHE A 13 69.73 -16.17 28.58
N GLN A 14 70.33 -17.23 28.03
CA GLN A 14 69.99 -17.72 26.69
C GLN A 14 68.69 -18.55 26.71
N GLN A 15 68.44 -19.26 27.80
CA GLN A 15 67.23 -20.04 28.02
C GLN A 15 66.01 -19.13 28.31
N ASP A 16 66.21 -18.04 29.05
CA ASP A 16 65.17 -17.01 29.29
C ASP A 16 64.80 -16.26 27.99
N GLN A 17 65.78 -15.93 27.14
CA GLN A 17 65.50 -15.34 25.83
C GLN A 17 64.70 -16.27 24.92
N PHE A 18 64.99 -17.56 24.94
CA PHE A 18 64.26 -18.56 24.17
C PHE A 18 62.82 -18.74 24.68
N MET A 19 62.64 -18.82 26.00
CA MET A 19 61.31 -18.86 26.63
C MET A 19 60.47 -17.62 26.27
N GLN A 20 61.06 -16.41 26.34
CA GLN A 20 60.38 -15.19 25.92
C GLN A 20 60.01 -15.17 24.44
N ALA A 21 60.85 -15.77 23.57
CA ALA A 21 60.53 -15.90 22.15
C ALA A 21 59.32 -16.83 21.92
N ILE A 22 59.25 -17.95 22.64
CA ILE A 22 58.09 -18.86 22.58
C ILE A 22 56.83 -18.20 23.11
N GLU A 23 56.90 -17.48 24.23
CA GLU A 23 55.75 -16.76 24.79
C GLU A 23 55.21 -15.71 23.83
N ARG A 24 56.09 -14.97 23.14
CA ARG A 24 55.67 -14.00 22.11
C ARG A 24 54.97 -14.66 20.93
N ILE A 25 55.46 -15.82 20.48
CA ILE A 25 54.83 -16.60 19.41
C ILE A 25 53.48 -17.14 19.86
N ALA A 26 53.39 -17.72 21.06
CA ALA A 26 52.16 -18.23 21.63
C ALA A 26 51.11 -17.11 21.83
N ALA A 27 51.54 -15.93 22.30
CA ALA A 27 50.69 -14.75 22.41
C ALA A 27 50.20 -14.26 21.04
N GLY A 28 51.09 -14.22 20.03
CA GLY A 28 50.73 -13.86 18.66
C GLY A 28 49.71 -14.81 18.04
N LEU A 29 49.89 -16.13 18.23
CA LEU A 29 48.94 -17.15 17.76
C LEU A 29 47.60 -17.07 18.50
N SER A 30 47.62 -16.83 19.81
CA SER A 30 46.39 -16.63 20.61
C SER A 30 45.61 -15.42 20.16
N GLN A 31 46.30 -14.29 19.90
CA GLN A 31 45.69 -13.07 19.38
C GLN A 31 45.09 -13.28 17.99
N GLN A 32 45.80 -13.98 17.11
CA GLN A 32 45.31 -14.32 15.78
C GLN A 32 44.06 -15.19 15.85
N ASN A 33 44.04 -16.21 16.71
CA ASN A 33 42.85 -17.04 16.93
C ASN A 33 41.68 -16.21 17.45
N ALA A 34 41.91 -15.30 18.41
CA ALA A 34 40.87 -14.43 18.94
C ALA A 34 40.26 -13.51 17.86
N GLN A 35 41.10 -12.98 16.95
CA GLN A 35 40.65 -12.19 15.80
C GLN A 35 39.80 -13.02 14.83
N ILE A 36 40.24 -14.24 14.48
CA ILE A 36 39.46 -15.12 13.61
C ILE A 36 38.07 -15.38 14.19
N TYR A 37 37.98 -15.62 15.50
CA TYR A 37 36.68 -15.81 16.16
C TYR A 37 35.83 -14.54 16.14
N GLN A 38 36.41 -13.35 16.37
CA GLN A 38 35.68 -12.08 16.29
C GLN A 38 35.15 -11.81 14.89
N ASP A 39 35.99 -11.97 13.87
CA ASP A 39 35.61 -11.76 12.47
C ASP A 39 34.50 -12.72 12.05
N PHE A 40 34.58 -13.98 12.48
CA PHE A 40 33.54 -14.97 12.21
C PHE A 40 32.20 -14.60 12.88
N GLN A 41 32.23 -14.11 14.11
CA GLN A 41 31.03 -13.65 14.81
C GLN A 41 30.41 -12.41 14.13
N SER A 42 31.24 -11.45 13.74
CA SER A 42 30.78 -10.26 13.00
C SER A 42 30.18 -10.62 11.64
N TYR A 43 30.81 -11.55 10.91
CA TYR A 43 30.28 -12.06 9.65
C TYR A 43 28.91 -12.72 9.83
N LEU A 44 28.76 -13.61 10.82
CA LEU A 44 27.49 -14.28 11.10
C LEU A 44 26.39 -13.29 11.52
N GLN A 45 26.72 -12.29 12.34
CA GLN A 45 25.77 -11.24 12.73
C GLN A 45 25.31 -10.42 11.53
N GLY A 46 26.25 -9.99 10.68
CA GLY A 46 25.94 -9.26 9.45
C GLY A 46 25.04 -10.06 8.50
N TYR A 47 25.34 -11.35 8.33
CA TYR A 47 24.54 -12.25 7.50
C TYR A 47 23.11 -12.42 8.06
N HIS A 48 22.96 -12.60 9.38
CA HIS A 48 21.64 -12.70 10.01
C HIS A 48 20.82 -11.42 9.84
N GLN A 49 21.45 -10.26 10.00
CA GLN A 49 20.79 -8.97 9.85
C GLN A 49 20.34 -8.74 8.39
N GLN A 50 21.16 -9.13 7.42
CA GLN A 50 20.83 -9.02 6.00
C GLN A 50 19.62 -9.90 5.63
N LEU A 51 19.58 -11.15 6.13
CA LEU A 51 18.43 -12.03 5.94
C LEU A 51 17.17 -11.43 6.53
N GLN A 52 17.25 -10.86 7.74
CA GLN A 52 16.10 -10.25 8.40
C GLN A 52 15.59 -9.03 7.63
N GLN A 53 16.49 -8.18 7.10
CA GLN A 53 16.11 -7.04 6.27
C GLN A 53 15.45 -7.46 4.96
N GLN A 54 15.97 -8.50 4.29
CA GLN A 54 15.34 -9.03 3.07
C GLN A 54 13.94 -9.56 3.34
N TRP A 55 13.75 -10.29 4.44
CA TRP A 55 12.45 -10.78 4.84
C TRP A 55 11.45 -9.65 5.11
N GLN A 56 11.87 -8.62 5.84
CA GLN A 56 11.03 -7.45 6.10
C GLN A 56 10.63 -6.72 4.81
N HIS A 57 11.58 -6.48 3.91
CA HIS A 57 11.28 -5.85 2.61
C HIS A 57 10.32 -6.69 1.78
N GLN A 58 10.50 -8.02 1.76
CA GLN A 58 9.62 -8.91 1.01
C GLN A 58 8.21 -8.95 1.61
N GLU A 59 8.08 -8.93 2.93
CA GLU A 59 6.80 -8.89 3.63
C GLU A 59 6.07 -7.55 3.40
N GLU A 60 6.78 -6.43 3.49
CA GLU A 60 6.24 -5.10 3.20
C GLU A 60 5.78 -4.99 1.74
N GLN A 61 6.56 -5.50 0.79
CA GLN A 61 6.15 -5.58 -0.61
C GLN A 61 4.92 -6.47 -0.81
N ARG A 62 4.84 -7.62 -0.12
CA ARG A 62 3.66 -8.50 -0.16
C ARG A 62 2.42 -7.81 0.38
N LEU A 63 2.53 -7.10 1.49
CA LEU A 63 1.42 -6.35 2.09
C LEU A 63 0.98 -5.20 1.19
N ALA A 64 1.92 -4.45 0.61
CA ALA A 64 1.61 -3.40 -0.37
C ALA A 64 0.90 -3.97 -1.61
N GLN A 65 1.35 -5.11 -2.13
CA GLN A 65 0.68 -5.80 -3.24
C GLN A 65 -0.70 -6.34 -2.88
N GLN A 66 -0.91 -6.79 -1.63
CA GLN A 66 -2.23 -7.19 -1.15
C GLN A 66 -3.17 -5.99 -0.99
N ALA A 67 -2.68 -4.86 -0.48
CA ALA A 67 -3.46 -3.63 -0.34
C ALA A 67 -3.92 -3.06 -1.69
N GLN A 68 -3.15 -3.28 -2.75
CA GLN A 68 -3.51 -2.86 -4.12
C GLN A 68 -4.35 -3.88 -4.90
N ARG A 69 -4.64 -5.06 -4.33
CA ARG A 69 -5.30 -6.13 -5.08
C ARG A 69 -6.80 -5.89 -5.20
N GLU A 70 -7.25 -5.54 -6.41
CA GLU A 70 -8.69 -5.54 -6.72
C GLU A 70 -9.22 -6.98 -6.79
N TYR A 71 -10.31 -7.26 -6.09
CA TYR A 71 -10.88 -8.61 -6.04
C TYR A 71 -11.72 -8.91 -7.30
N ARG A 72 -11.49 -10.08 -7.91
CA ARG A 72 -12.38 -10.57 -8.97
C ARG A 72 -13.66 -11.15 -8.35
N VAL A 73 -14.66 -10.29 -8.18
CA VAL A 73 -16.05 -10.74 -7.96
C VAL A 73 -16.70 -10.97 -9.31
N GLU A 74 -17.13 -12.20 -9.58
CA GLU A 74 -17.87 -12.58 -10.78
C GLU A 74 -19.32 -12.09 -10.72
N GLY A 75 -19.92 -11.77 -11.87
CA GLY A 75 -21.32 -11.37 -11.98
C GLY A 75 -21.65 -9.93 -11.58
N ILE A 76 -20.68 -9.12 -11.13
CA ILE A 76 -20.88 -7.69 -10.83
C ILE A 76 -20.16 -6.81 -11.87
N SER A 77 -20.86 -5.80 -12.37
CA SER A 77 -20.32 -4.78 -13.27
C SER A 77 -20.54 -3.39 -12.68
N MET A 78 -19.70 -2.44 -13.08
CA MET A 78 -19.91 -1.04 -12.71
C MET A 78 -21.22 -0.58 -13.36
N PRO A 79 -22.14 0.07 -12.62
CA PRO A 79 -23.37 0.57 -13.21
C PRO A 79 -23.07 1.67 -14.23
N THR A 80 -23.94 1.82 -15.22
CA THR A 80 -23.89 2.91 -16.19
C THR A 80 -24.99 3.92 -15.91
N PHE A 81 -24.76 5.18 -16.28
CA PHE A 81 -25.76 6.24 -16.19
C PHE A 81 -25.82 7.02 -17.51
N HIS A 82 -26.99 7.10 -18.12
CA HIS A 82 -27.18 7.74 -19.43
C HIS A 82 -27.67 9.19 -19.31
N GLY A 83 -28.20 9.58 -18.15
CA GLY A 83 -28.82 10.89 -17.92
C GLY A 83 -30.27 10.95 -18.38
N ARG A 84 -30.98 9.82 -18.43
CA ARG A 84 -32.38 9.76 -18.84
C ARG A 84 -33.31 10.13 -17.67
N PRO A 85 -34.48 10.76 -17.89
CA PRO A 85 -35.38 11.18 -16.82
C PRO A 85 -35.89 10.07 -15.89
N GLN A 86 -35.87 8.81 -16.36
CA GLN A 86 -36.28 7.64 -15.58
C GLN A 86 -35.14 7.04 -14.76
N GLU A 87 -33.88 7.39 -15.05
CA GLU A 87 -32.73 6.94 -14.27
C GLU A 87 -32.60 7.76 -12.98
N SER A 88 -32.08 7.11 -11.94
CA SER A 88 -31.84 7.75 -10.64
C SER A 88 -30.34 7.92 -10.42
N VAL A 89 -29.92 9.17 -10.22
CA VAL A 89 -28.54 9.50 -9.82
C VAL A 89 -28.19 8.78 -8.52
N ALA A 90 -29.08 8.83 -7.52
CA ALA A 90 -28.87 8.19 -6.23
C ALA A 90 -28.69 6.67 -6.36
N GLU A 91 -29.46 6.01 -7.24
CA GLU A 91 -29.32 4.57 -7.47
C GLU A 91 -28.00 4.23 -8.18
N PHE A 92 -27.61 5.02 -9.19
CA PHE A 92 -26.31 4.89 -9.86
C PHE A 92 -25.16 4.99 -8.85
N ILE A 93 -25.15 6.02 -8.01
CA ILE A 93 -24.12 6.21 -6.98
C ILE A 93 -24.12 5.07 -5.96
N PHE A 94 -25.30 4.65 -5.50
CA PHE A 94 -25.44 3.53 -4.57
C PHE A 94 -24.86 2.23 -5.16
N ARG A 95 -25.24 1.87 -6.39
CA ARG A 95 -24.74 0.66 -7.07
C ARG A 95 -23.23 0.73 -7.31
N ALA A 96 -22.69 1.91 -7.60
CA ALA A 96 -21.26 2.07 -7.80
C ALA A 96 -20.48 1.89 -6.49
N LYS A 97 -20.98 2.45 -5.38
CA LYS A 97 -20.42 2.22 -4.03
C LYS A 97 -20.45 0.72 -3.69
N LEU A 98 -21.55 0.02 -3.97
CA LEU A 98 -21.63 -1.44 -3.78
C LEU A 98 -20.60 -2.20 -4.62
N PHE A 99 -20.45 -1.85 -5.89
CA PHE A 99 -19.43 -2.43 -6.77
C PHE A 99 -18.03 -2.24 -6.20
N MET A 100 -17.68 -1.01 -5.79
CA MET A 100 -16.37 -0.68 -5.23
C MET A 100 -16.10 -1.45 -3.93
N ARG A 101 -17.09 -1.52 -3.02
CA ARG A 101 -16.99 -2.37 -1.81
C ARG A 101 -16.73 -3.84 -2.17
N GLY A 102 -17.48 -4.38 -3.13
CA GLY A 102 -17.28 -5.75 -3.61
C GLY A 102 -15.88 -5.98 -4.18
N LYS A 103 -15.29 -4.99 -4.84
CA LYS A 103 -13.94 -5.05 -5.41
C LYS A 103 -12.82 -4.74 -4.40
N GLY A 104 -13.14 -4.37 -3.16
CA GLY A 104 -12.17 -3.93 -2.16
C GLY A 104 -11.57 -2.54 -2.45
N ILE A 105 -12.26 -1.71 -3.23
CA ILE A 105 -11.82 -0.36 -3.57
C ILE A 105 -12.27 0.58 -2.45
N ASN A 106 -11.30 1.21 -1.78
CA ASN A 106 -11.57 2.20 -0.73
C ASN A 106 -11.90 3.57 -1.34
N PHE A 107 -13.18 3.84 -1.54
CA PHE A 107 -13.66 5.13 -2.06
C PHE A 107 -13.87 6.20 -0.99
N GLU A 108 -13.63 5.88 0.28
CA GLU A 108 -13.69 6.83 1.39
C GLU A 108 -12.33 7.49 1.65
N ASP A 109 -11.26 6.95 1.05
CA ASP A 109 -9.91 7.52 1.06
C ASP A 109 -9.86 8.81 0.20
N PRO A 110 -9.62 9.99 0.81
CA PRO A 110 -9.54 11.26 0.08
C PRO A 110 -8.43 11.26 -0.99
N GLN A 111 -7.34 10.50 -0.81
CA GLN A 111 -6.26 10.45 -1.79
C GLN A 111 -6.65 9.72 -3.07
N GLN A 112 -7.70 8.89 -3.03
CA GLN A 112 -8.20 8.17 -4.20
C GLN A 112 -9.35 8.91 -4.89
N GLY A 113 -9.80 10.04 -4.36
CA GLY A 113 -11.00 10.73 -4.83
C GLY A 113 -11.05 10.98 -6.35
N SER A 114 -9.99 11.53 -6.95
CA SER A 114 -9.92 11.75 -8.40
C SER A 114 -9.96 10.45 -9.21
N ARG A 115 -9.33 9.38 -8.72
CA ARG A 115 -9.37 8.05 -9.35
C ARG A 115 -10.79 7.49 -9.33
N ILE A 116 -11.47 7.60 -8.19
CA ILE A 116 -12.85 7.16 -8.02
C ILE A 116 -13.81 7.94 -8.94
N VAL A 117 -13.66 9.26 -9.02
CA VAL A 117 -14.42 10.11 -9.95
C VAL A 117 -14.20 9.65 -11.39
N ALA A 118 -12.95 9.41 -11.81
CA ALA A 118 -12.65 8.92 -13.16
C ALA A 118 -13.32 7.57 -13.45
N MET A 119 -13.35 6.64 -12.48
CA MET A 119 -14.04 5.36 -12.61
C MET A 119 -15.55 5.53 -12.81
N LEU A 120 -16.18 6.43 -12.08
CA LEU A 120 -17.61 6.75 -12.25
C LEU A 120 -17.87 7.43 -13.60
N ALA A 121 -17.07 8.44 -13.95
CA ALA A 121 -17.19 9.20 -15.18
C ALA A 121 -17.05 8.32 -16.43
N ALA A 122 -16.15 7.32 -16.40
CA ALA A 122 -15.99 6.35 -17.49
C ALA A 122 -17.24 5.48 -17.73
N ASN A 123 -18.19 5.46 -16.80
CA ASN A 123 -19.45 4.72 -16.92
C ASN A 123 -20.65 5.62 -17.23
N LEU A 124 -20.42 6.92 -17.44
CA LEU A 124 -21.42 7.80 -18.02
C LEU A 124 -21.60 7.49 -19.52
N ARG A 125 -22.83 7.64 -20.01
CA ARG A 125 -23.21 7.39 -21.41
C ARG A 125 -24.06 8.54 -21.94
N ASP A 126 -24.23 8.59 -23.26
CA ASP A 126 -25.14 9.49 -23.95
C ASP A 126 -25.04 10.96 -23.45
N GLY A 127 -26.15 11.53 -23.00
CA GLY A 127 -26.25 12.90 -22.51
C GLY A 127 -25.38 13.15 -21.27
N ALA A 128 -25.31 12.18 -20.34
CA ALA A 128 -24.47 12.30 -19.15
C ALA A 128 -22.97 12.35 -19.48
N ALA A 129 -22.51 11.54 -20.43
CA ALA A 129 -21.11 11.59 -20.89
C ALA A 129 -20.79 12.93 -21.57
N SER A 130 -21.70 13.41 -22.42
CA SER A 130 -21.54 14.69 -23.13
C SER A 130 -21.50 15.87 -22.16
N TRP A 131 -22.38 15.87 -21.16
CA TRP A 131 -22.39 16.86 -20.09
C TRP A 131 -21.08 16.86 -19.28
N TYR A 132 -20.64 15.68 -18.85
CA TYR A 132 -19.40 15.58 -18.06
C TYR A 132 -18.19 16.09 -18.87
N HIS A 133 -18.12 15.71 -20.16
CA HIS A 133 -17.08 16.23 -21.05
C HIS A 133 -17.10 17.76 -21.13
N ALA A 134 -18.26 18.39 -21.28
CA ALA A 134 -18.38 19.85 -21.30
C ALA A 134 -17.92 20.48 -19.97
N LYS A 135 -18.31 19.90 -18.82
CA LYS A 135 -17.89 20.38 -17.50
C LYS A 135 -16.38 20.37 -17.32
N ILE A 136 -15.70 19.28 -17.72
CA ILE A 136 -14.25 19.16 -17.54
C ILE A 136 -13.48 19.95 -18.61
N MET A 137 -13.85 19.84 -19.89
CA MET A 137 -13.02 20.34 -21.01
C MET A 137 -13.34 21.77 -21.41
N VAL A 138 -14.55 22.26 -21.14
CA VAL A 138 -14.98 23.60 -21.55
C VAL A 138 -15.08 24.53 -20.34
N GLU A 139 -15.69 24.05 -19.26
CA GLU A 139 -15.86 24.85 -18.03
C GLU A 139 -14.68 24.70 -17.05
N GLU A 140 -13.72 23.82 -17.34
CA GLU A 140 -12.53 23.55 -16.51
C GLU A 140 -12.85 23.20 -15.04
N ILE A 141 -14.01 22.57 -14.82
CA ILE A 141 -14.44 22.11 -13.49
C ILE A 141 -13.72 20.80 -13.17
N ALA A 142 -13.23 20.65 -11.93
CA ALA A 142 -12.68 19.39 -11.43
C ALA A 142 -13.52 18.87 -10.26
N PHE A 143 -13.91 17.60 -10.34
CA PHE A 143 -14.57 16.89 -9.24
C PHE A 143 -13.56 16.02 -8.49
N HIS A 144 -13.48 16.15 -7.18
CA HIS A 144 -12.44 15.51 -6.35
C HIS A 144 -12.98 14.32 -5.57
N ASN A 145 -14.29 14.14 -5.47
CA ASN A 145 -14.90 13.05 -4.73
C ASN A 145 -16.29 12.71 -5.28
N ILE A 146 -16.84 11.59 -4.80
CA ILE A 146 -18.17 11.11 -5.21
C ILE A 146 -19.26 12.13 -4.90
N THR A 147 -19.19 12.80 -3.74
CA THR A 147 -20.24 13.73 -3.29
C THR A 147 -20.35 14.93 -4.22
N GLU A 148 -19.23 15.53 -4.62
CA GLU A 148 -19.22 16.64 -5.58
C GLU A 148 -19.84 16.22 -6.92
N LEU A 149 -19.45 15.05 -7.44
CA LEU A 149 -20.00 14.51 -8.69
C LEU A 149 -21.50 14.21 -8.57
N GLU A 150 -21.94 13.60 -7.45
CA GLU A 150 -23.34 13.28 -7.17
C GLU A 150 -24.20 14.55 -7.09
N THR A 151 -23.72 15.58 -6.40
CA THR A 151 -24.41 16.88 -6.33
C THR A 151 -24.55 17.51 -7.70
N ALA A 152 -23.49 17.51 -8.51
CA ALA A 152 -23.52 18.07 -9.85
C ALA A 152 -24.45 17.30 -10.79
N LEU A 153 -24.40 15.96 -10.77
CA LEU A 153 -25.31 15.11 -11.54
C LEU A 153 -26.77 15.31 -11.12
N THR A 154 -27.03 15.45 -9.82
CA THR A 154 -28.36 15.70 -9.29
C THR A 154 -28.88 17.06 -9.77
N ALA A 155 -28.06 18.11 -9.69
CA ALA A 155 -28.45 19.44 -10.12
C ALA A 155 -28.78 19.50 -11.63
N GLU A 156 -28.07 18.73 -12.46
CA GLU A 156 -28.31 18.69 -13.91
C GLU A 156 -29.49 17.81 -14.31
N PHE A 157 -29.52 16.56 -13.83
CA PHE A 157 -30.40 15.52 -14.36
C PHE A 157 -31.67 15.30 -13.54
N VAL A 158 -31.78 15.88 -12.35
CA VAL A 158 -32.97 15.78 -11.51
C VAL A 158 -33.77 17.08 -11.60
N PRO A 159 -34.96 17.07 -12.24
CA PRO A 159 -35.73 18.28 -12.41
C PRO A 159 -36.30 18.77 -11.06
N PRO A 160 -36.36 20.09 -10.81
CA PRO A 160 -36.82 20.64 -9.54
C PRO A 160 -38.26 20.25 -9.17
N ASP A 161 -39.09 19.92 -10.15
CA ASP A 161 -40.49 19.53 -10.00
C ASP A 161 -40.69 18.01 -9.87
N GLN A 162 -39.63 17.22 -9.69
CA GLN A 162 -39.70 15.75 -9.64
C GLN A 162 -40.75 15.26 -8.64
N GLN A 163 -40.83 15.84 -7.44
CA GLN A 163 -41.86 15.47 -6.47
C GLN A 163 -43.29 15.74 -6.96
N PHE A 164 -43.50 16.85 -7.68
CA PHE A 164 -44.81 17.17 -8.25
C PHE A 164 -45.19 16.17 -9.34
N ARG A 165 -44.24 15.83 -10.22
CA ARG A 165 -44.42 14.82 -11.27
C ARG A 165 -44.74 13.46 -10.69
N LEU A 166 -43.95 12.99 -9.73
CA LEU A 166 -44.20 11.72 -9.03
C LEU A 166 -45.55 11.69 -8.32
N ARG A 167 -45.96 12.80 -7.68
CA ARG A 167 -47.31 12.92 -7.08
C ARG A 167 -48.42 12.89 -8.12
N SER A 168 -48.22 13.51 -9.28
CA SER A 168 -49.16 13.45 -10.39
C SER A 168 -49.29 12.03 -10.93
N GLU A 169 -48.17 11.33 -11.13
CA GLU A 169 -48.13 9.93 -11.57
C GLU A 169 -48.79 8.99 -10.55
N LEU A 170 -48.48 9.13 -9.26
CA LEU A 170 -49.11 8.35 -8.18
C LEU A 170 -50.63 8.51 -8.15
N ARG A 171 -51.15 9.72 -8.41
CA ARG A 171 -52.60 9.96 -8.50
C ARG A 171 -53.25 9.27 -9.70
N GLN A 172 -52.49 9.01 -10.76
CA GLN A 172 -52.96 8.33 -11.97
C GLN A 172 -52.88 6.80 -11.83
N CYS A 173 -52.04 6.29 -10.93
CA CYS A 173 -51.98 4.87 -10.59
C CYS A 173 -53.31 4.41 -9.96
N LYS A 174 -54.04 3.54 -10.65
CA LYS A 174 -55.20 2.82 -10.09
C LYS A 174 -54.75 1.44 -9.62
N GLN A 175 -55.14 1.07 -8.39
CA GLN A 175 -54.87 -0.26 -7.84
C GLN A 175 -55.47 -1.33 -8.77
N ARG A 176 -54.62 -2.18 -9.35
CA ARG A 176 -55.01 -3.31 -10.19
C ARG A 176 -54.98 -4.58 -9.34
N GLY A 177 -56.04 -4.80 -8.55
CA GLY A 177 -56.27 -6.06 -7.84
C GLY A 177 -56.31 -5.92 -6.30
N SER A 178 -57.33 -6.55 -5.73
CA SER A 178 -57.41 -6.92 -4.31
C SER A 178 -56.56 -8.19 -4.12
N VAL A 179 -55.87 -8.29 -2.98
CA VAL A 179 -55.26 -9.56 -2.56
C VAL A 179 -56.35 -10.30 -1.79
N ASP A 180 -56.94 -11.32 -2.43
CA ASP A 180 -57.83 -12.29 -1.77
C ASP A 180 -57.01 -13.41 -1.12
#